data_AF-A0A507F706-F1
#
_entry.id   AF-A0A507F706-F1
#
_cell.length_a   1.000
_cell.length_b   1.000
_cell.length_c   1.000
_cell.angle_alpha   90.00
_cell.angle_beta   90.00
_cell.angle_gamma   90.00
#
_symmetry.space_group_name_H-M   'P 1'
#
loop_
_entity.id
_entity.type
_entity.pdbx_description
1 polymer ?
#
loop_
_entity_poly.entity_id
_entity_poly.type
_entity_poly.pdbx_seq_one_letter_code
_entity_poly.pdbx_strand_id
1 'polypeptide(L)'
;MVLSGPQRFGASLAGAGALFFLFGVMLLLDKGLMAVGNLLFLSGITLLIGPSRTIAFFSRRDRLPSTACFLGGIVLVLLKWPFVGLILELFGVFNLFG
;
A
#
# COMPACT_ATOMS: atom_id res chain seq x y z
N MET A 1 4.96 21.89 -13.56
CA MET A 1 5.77 20.81 -12.97
C MET A 1 5.66 19.59 -13.88
N VAL A 2 6.68 19.32 -14.69
CA VAL A 2 6.78 18.11 -15.52
C VAL A 2 7.05 16.95 -14.58
N LEU A 3 6.11 15.99 -14.46
CA LEU A 3 6.35 14.78 -13.67
C LEU A 3 7.59 14.06 -14.23
N SER A 4 8.59 13.84 -13.39
CA SER A 4 9.75 13.01 -13.74
C SER A 4 9.25 11.61 -14.12
N GLY A 5 9.71 11.05 -15.25
CA GLY A 5 9.30 9.75 -15.80
C GLY A 5 8.93 8.65 -14.77
N PRO A 6 9.73 8.38 -13.73
CA PRO A 6 9.42 7.37 -12.70
C PRO A 6 8.15 7.63 -11.89
N GLN A 7 7.74 8.88 -11.66
CA GLN A 7 6.54 9.19 -10.88
C GLN A 7 5.25 8.87 -11.64
N ARG A 8 5.22 9.10 -12.96
CA ARG A 8 4.08 8.69 -13.81
C ARG A 8 3.89 7.18 -13.79
N PHE A 9 5.00 6.44 -13.84
CA PHE A 9 4.99 4.98 -13.67
C PHE A 9 4.55 4.56 -12.27
N GLY A 10 4.98 5.28 -11.23
CA GLY A 10 4.49 5.04 -9.86
C GLY A 10 2.98 5.20 -9.72
N ALA A 11 2.40 6.22 -10.35
CA ALA A 11 0.97 6.48 -10.32
C ALA A 11 0.17 5.37 -11.01
N SER A 12 0.62 4.90 -12.18
CA SER A 12 -0.03 3.79 -12.88
C SER A 12 0.11 2.46 -12.12
N LEU A 13 1.27 2.22 -11.49
CA LEU A 13 1.50 1.02 -10.68
C LEU A 13 0.65 1.01 -9.40
N ALA A 14 0.51 2.17 -8.73
CA ALA A 14 -0.35 2.34 -7.58
C ALA A 14 -1.83 2.14 -7.95
N GLY A 15 -2.27 2.73 -9.07
CA GLY A 15 -3.63 2.52 -9.60
C GLY A 15 -3.91 1.05 -9.94
N ALA A 16 -2.95 0.36 -10.57
CA ALA A 16 -3.05 -1.07 -10.86
C ALA A 16 -3.12 -1.91 -9.57
N GLY A 17 -2.32 -1.58 -8.55
CA GLY A 17 -2.37 -2.24 -7.25
C GLY A 17 -3.71 -2.08 -6.54
N ALA A 18 -4.27 -0.86 -6.54
CA ALA A 18 -5.59 -0.59 -5.98
C ALA A 18 -6.71 -1.36 -6.71
N LEU A 19 -6.62 -1.46 -8.04
CA LEU A 19 -7.55 -2.27 -8.84
C LEU A 19 -7.44 -3.77 -8.49
N PHE A 20 -6.23 -4.32 -8.42
CA PHE A 20 -6.02 -5.72 -8.04
C PHE A 20 -6.48 -6.02 -6.61
N PHE A 21 -6.29 -5.08 -5.69
CA PHE A 21 -6.81 -5.17 -4.33
C PHE A 21 -8.33 -5.23 -4.31
N LEU A 22 -9.02 -4.32 -5.03
CA LEU A 22 -10.48 -4.32 -5.17
C LEU A 22 -11.01 -5.58 -5.85
N PHE A 23 -10.30 -6.10 -6.86
CA PHE A 23 -10.61 -7.38 -7.48
C PHE A 23 -10.47 -8.54 -6.48
N GLY A 24 -9.43 -8.53 -5.64
CA GLY A 24 -9.26 -9.51 -4.56
C GLY A 24 -10.40 -9.47 -3.54
N VAL A 25 -10.92 -8.28 -3.24
CA VAL A 25 -12.12 -8.11 -2.40
C VAL A 25 -13.36 -8.69 -3.09
N MET A 26 -13.59 -8.35 -4.36
CA MET A 26 -14.76 -8.84 -5.12
C MET A 26 -14.74 -10.36 -5.34
N LEU A 27 -13.58 -10.98 -5.48
CA LEU A 27 -13.40 -12.44 -5.63
C LEU A 27 -13.50 -13.21 -4.30
N LEU A 28 -14.39 -12.78 -3.38
CA LEU A 28 -14.63 -13.40 -2.06
C LEU A 28 -13.43 -13.33 -1.10
N LEU A 29 -12.72 -12.20 -1.08
CA LEU A 29 -11.50 -12.00 -0.30
C LEU A 29 -10.40 -13.04 -0.63
N ASP A 30 -10.08 -13.16 -1.93
CA ASP A 30 -8.93 -13.93 -2.36
C ASP A 30 -7.64 -13.29 -1.83
N LYS A 31 -7.01 -13.98 -0.89
CA LYS A 31 -5.82 -13.49 -0.16
C LYS A 31 -4.62 -13.31 -1.09
N GLY A 32 -4.50 -14.14 -2.12
CA GLY A 32 -3.41 -14.05 -3.08
C GLY A 32 -3.52 -12.79 -3.91
N LEU A 33 -4.72 -12.51 -4.41
CA LEU A 33 -4.97 -11.34 -5.24
C LEU A 33 -4.91 -10.03 -4.44
N MET A 34 -5.40 -10.03 -3.19
CA MET A 34 -5.22 -8.90 -2.27
C MET A 34 -3.75 -8.64 -1.94
N ALA A 35 -2.96 -9.69 -1.69
CA ALA A 35 -1.53 -9.55 -1.40
C ALA A 35 -0.76 -8.97 -2.59
N VAL A 36 -1.06 -9.44 -3.80
CA VAL A 36 -0.47 -8.90 -5.04
C VAL A 36 -0.88 -7.43 -5.22
N GLY A 37 -2.16 -7.09 -5.07
CA GLY A 37 -2.65 -5.71 -5.15
C GLY A 37 -1.94 -4.77 -4.18
N ASN A 38 -1.75 -5.21 -2.93
CA ASN A 38 -1.01 -4.46 -1.92
C ASN A 38 0.46 -4.25 -2.26
N LEU A 39 1.13 -5.29 -2.75
CA LEU A 39 2.53 -5.19 -3.16
C LEU A 39 2.72 -4.20 -4.32
N LEU A 40 1.80 -4.23 -5.30
CA LEU A 40 1.77 -3.28 -6.42
C LEU A 40 1.45 -1.85 -5.95
N PHE A 41 0.51 -1.70 -5.02
CA PHE A 41 0.15 -0.39 -4.47
C PHE A 41 1.34 0.24 -3.73
N LEU A 42 1.97 -0.52 -2.84
CA LEU A 42 3.11 -0.08 -2.03
C LEU A 42 4.32 0.27 -2.90
N SER A 43 4.62 -0.54 -3.92
CA SER A 43 5.70 -0.26 -4.89
C SER A 43 5.39 0.97 -5.74
N GLY A 44 4.13 1.17 -6.16
CA GLY A 44 3.70 2.34 -6.90
C GLY A 44 3.82 3.64 -6.11
N ILE A 45 3.35 3.64 -4.85
CA ILE A 45 3.49 4.76 -3.91
C ILE A 45 4.97 5.08 -3.67
N THR A 46 5.81 4.05 -3.51
CA THR A 46 7.26 4.20 -3.31
C THR A 46 7.93 4.89 -4.51
N LEU A 47 7.52 4.54 -5.74
CA LEU A 47 8.01 5.19 -6.96
C LEU A 47 7.46 6.62 -7.13
N LEU A 48 6.24 6.88 -6.66
CA LEU A 48 5.58 8.17 -6.75
C LEU A 48 6.24 9.23 -5.85
N ILE A 49 6.62 8.83 -4.63
CA ILE A 49 7.34 9.67 -3.63
C ILE A 49 8.86 9.68 -3.87
N GLY A 50 9.41 8.60 -4.41
CA GLY A 50 10.84 8.43 -4.69
C GLY A 50 11.57 7.62 -3.60
N PRO A 51 12.37 6.60 -3.98
CA PRO A 51 12.96 5.63 -3.04
C PRO A 51 13.84 6.26 -1.95
N SER A 52 14.59 7.32 -2.26
CA SER A 52 15.43 8.02 -1.27
C SER A 52 14.61 8.79 -0.22
N ARG A 53 13.41 9.26 -0.55
CA ARG A 53 12.51 9.94 0.40
C ARG A 53 11.72 8.92 1.22
N THR A 54 11.31 7.80 0.62
CA THR A 54 10.60 6.72 1.32
C THR A 54 11.46 6.10 2.41
N ILE A 55 12.75 5.85 2.18
CA ILE A 55 13.67 5.33 3.21
C ILE A 55 13.89 6.36 4.33
N ALA A 56 14.03 7.64 3.99
CA ALA A 56 14.15 8.72 4.98
C ALA A 56 12.83 9.00 5.75
N PHE A 57 11.67 8.72 5.15
CA PHE A 57 10.34 8.80 5.79
C PHE A 57 10.05 7.57 6.65
N PHE A 58 10.41 6.36 6.21
CA PHE A 58 10.29 5.12 7.00
C PHE A 58 11.24 5.10 8.22
N SER A 59 12.37 5.83 8.15
CA SER A 59 13.37 5.91 9.21
C SER A 59 13.13 7.06 10.20
N ARG A 60 12.13 7.92 9.97
CA ARG A 60 11.75 8.98 10.93
C ARG A 60 10.76 8.40 11.97
N ARG A 61 11.23 8.26 13.22
CA ARG A 61 10.48 7.64 14.33
C ARG A 61 9.09 8.23 14.61
N ASP A 62 8.84 9.45 14.17
CA ASP A 62 7.59 10.20 14.43
C ASP A 62 6.38 9.71 13.60
N ARG A 63 6.60 8.92 12.53
CA ARG A 63 5.55 8.38 11.64
C ARG A 63 5.55 6.85 11.54
N LEU A 64 6.23 6.17 12.48
CA LEU A 64 6.26 4.71 12.59
C LEU A 64 4.90 4.01 12.78
N PRO A 65 3.90 4.55 13.50
CA PRO A 65 2.67 3.79 13.76
C PRO A 65 1.84 3.54 12.49
N SER A 66 1.86 4.45 11.51
CA SER A 66 1.07 4.33 10.29
C SER A 66 1.71 3.37 9.26
N THR A 67 3.04 3.39 9.13
CA THR A 67 3.79 2.33 8.42
C THR A 67 3.58 0.95 9.04
N ALA A 68 3.59 0.85 10.37
CA ALA A 68 3.38 -0.41 11.08
C ALA A 68 1.94 -0.92 10.94
N CYS A 69 0.93 -0.03 10.91
CA CYS A 69 -0.46 -0.42 10.60
C CYS A 69 -0.62 -0.88 9.15
N PHE A 70 0.07 -0.28 8.18
CA PHE A 70 0.00 -0.69 6.78
C PHE A 70 0.67 -2.05 6.56
N LEU A 71 1.90 -2.25 7.06
CA LEU A 71 2.55 -3.56 7.03
C LEU A 71 1.78 -4.59 7.86
N GLY A 72 1.26 -4.19 9.01
CA GLY A 72 0.43 -5.02 9.88
C GLY A 72 -0.85 -5.49 9.18
N GLY A 73 -1.52 -4.61 8.44
CA GLY A 73 -2.69 -4.94 7.60
C GLY A 73 -2.35 -6.00 6.57
N ILE A 74 -1.26 -5.81 5.81
CA ILE A 74 -0.77 -6.78 4.81
C ILE A 74 -0.45 -8.13 5.45
N VAL A 75 0.22 -8.14 6.60
CA VAL A 75 0.56 -9.37 7.35
C VAL A 75 -0.71 -10.06 7.88
N LEU A 76 -1.73 -9.31 8.33
CA LEU A 76 -3.01 -9.87 8.75
C LEU A 76 -3.84 -10.44 7.59
N VAL A 77 -3.81 -9.81 6.41
CA VAL A 77 -4.42 -10.35 5.19
C VAL A 77 -3.80 -11.70 4.83
N LEU A 78 -2.47 -11.84 4.99
CA LEU A 78 -1.74 -13.09 4.78
C LEU A 78 -2.05 -14.16 5.85
N LEU A 79 -2.27 -13.77 7.11
CA LEU A 79 -2.50 -14.67 8.27
C LEU A 79 -3.92 -15.27 8.39
N LYS A 80 -4.73 -15.24 7.31
CA LYS A 80 -6.13 -15.72 7.24
C LYS A 80 -7.21 -14.76 7.76
N TRP A 81 -6.90 -13.51 8.13
CA TRP A 81 -7.90 -12.53 8.60
C TRP A 81 -8.02 -11.34 7.63
N PRO A 82 -8.43 -11.57 6.36
CA PRO A 82 -8.46 -10.52 5.34
C PRO A 82 -9.43 -9.39 5.66
N PHE A 83 -10.53 -9.67 6.37
CA PHE A 83 -11.49 -8.65 6.80
C PHE A 83 -10.89 -7.65 7.79
N VAL A 84 -10.17 -8.13 8.80
CA VAL A 84 -9.53 -7.27 9.81
C VAL A 84 -8.29 -6.59 9.22
N GLY A 85 -7.55 -7.30 8.37
CA GLY A 85 -6.44 -6.75 7.61
C GLY A 85 -6.87 -5.57 6.72
N LEU A 86 -8.01 -5.67 6.04
CA LEU A 86 -8.56 -4.61 5.19
C LEU A 86 -8.92 -3.33 5.97
N ILE A 87 -9.52 -3.48 7.16
CA ILE A 87 -9.83 -2.32 8.03
C ILE A 87 -8.54 -1.64 8.51
N LEU A 88 -7.55 -2.44 8.93
CA LEU A 88 -6.23 -1.93 9.34
C LEU A 88 -5.48 -1.26 8.19
N GLU A 89 -5.55 -1.82 6.99
CA GLU A 89 -4.96 -1.24 5.78
C GLU A 89 -5.59 0.11 5.44
N LEU A 90 -6.92 0.20 5.42
CA LEU A 90 -7.64 1.44 5.15
C LEU A 90 -7.31 2.50 6.22
N PHE A 91 -7.24 2.10 7.50
CA PHE A 91 -6.80 3.00 8.57
C PHE A 91 -5.35 3.46 8.37
N GLY A 92 -4.45 2.55 7.98
CA GLY A 92 -3.05 2.84 7.72
C GLY A 92 -2.87 3.82 6.58
N VAL A 93 -3.55 3.61 5.44
CA VAL A 93 -3.53 4.50 4.27
C VAL A 93 -4.13 5.87 4.59
N PHE A 94 -5.27 5.90 5.28
CA PHE A 94 -5.93 7.15 5.66
C PHE A 94 -5.05 7.97 6.62
N ASN A 95 -4.35 7.33 7.56
CA ASN A 95 -3.42 7.99 8.46
C ASN A 95 -2.09 8.37 7.78
N LEU A 96 -1.72 7.70 6.67
CA LEU A 96 -0.52 8.04 5.89
C LEU A 96 -0.71 9.30 5.02
N PHE A 97 -1.94 9.52 4.53
CA PHE A 97 -2.29 10.61 3.61
C PHE A 97 -3.12 11.73 4.24
N GLY A 98 -3.60 11.55 5.48
CA GLY A 98 -4.34 12.55 6.27
C GLY A 98 -3.47 13.39 7.19
#